data_AF-A0A935ST05-F1
#
_entry.id   AF-A0A935ST05-F1
#
_cell.length_a   1.000
_cell.length_b   1.000
_cell.length_c   1.000
_cell.angle_alpha   90.00
_cell.angle_beta   90.00
_cell.angle_gamma   90.00
#
_symmetry.space_group_name_H-M   'P 1'
#
loop_
_entity.id
_entity.type
_entity.pdbx_description
1 polymer ?
#
loop_
_entity_poly.entity_id
_entity_poly.type
_entity_poly.pdbx_seq_one_letter_code
_entity_poly.pdbx_strand_id
1 'polypeptide(L)'
;MKNSLFLAVAVIAAAAIPSFAQSSQLQPVPTPSRVVVTSTIPAAQPMRTPTPQYRPAATPALMIVGQPQQSKTVLQQPSTASNLNYKGLSFAQIKAKIAEAKRHLTTKPLTIASVDSTVPTTLIRVAFFDQNTRQIDSYVLTKDQFLLSGSGTMVQTAAGKQVLSRTIRGNGVNTPITVTDTGGREHLALVVQYPRENRGVLQEMAYYVSSHPGLITPEVVNAGRFYVRNTIDIAREQLKKKGYGIEPKVADIAERLSTVEHVDHLRFRTEPHANIYNDIFTLFALNEGQTYRYSVSSAGAGGMVQMIPSTYRMVRARFPQANLMPDFVEGMRNHVNASQAMLLYMQMTWNDLKASPTVANALATGVAKQEYLMAAGYNSNPAKLPGYINRGGESWTSLIPRETKIYLQIWDSLERTVSLTPRKQ
;
A
#
# COMPACT_ATOMS: atom_id res chain seq x y z
N MET A 1 13.43 -44.99 -38.36
CA MET A 1 14.90 -44.93 -38.19
C MET A 1 15.23 -43.47 -37.87
N LYS A 2 15.78 -43.02 -36.74
CA LYS A 2 16.36 -43.60 -35.53
C LYS A 2 15.86 -42.77 -34.32
N ASN A 3 15.70 -43.45 -33.19
CA ASN A 3 15.42 -42.91 -31.85
C ASN A 3 16.69 -42.38 -31.18
N SER A 4 16.54 -41.47 -30.20
CA SER A 4 17.27 -41.33 -28.91
C SER A 4 16.77 -40.02 -28.26
N LEU A 5 15.92 -39.99 -27.23
CA LEU A 5 16.02 -40.47 -25.83
C LEU A 5 17.10 -39.74 -25.00
N PHE A 6 16.68 -38.87 -24.08
CA PHE A 6 17.32 -38.69 -22.76
C PHE A 6 16.27 -38.28 -21.70
N LEU A 7 16.09 -39.19 -20.72
CA LEU A 7 15.47 -39.03 -19.39
C LEU A 7 16.17 -37.91 -18.60
N ALA A 8 15.51 -37.03 -17.82
CA ALA A 8 14.67 -37.21 -16.61
C ALA A 8 15.44 -37.65 -15.35
N VAL A 9 15.47 -36.80 -14.31
CA VAL A 9 15.36 -37.20 -12.89
C VAL A 9 14.63 -36.10 -12.11
N ALA A 10 13.40 -36.40 -11.71
CA ALA A 10 12.66 -35.74 -10.65
C ALA A 10 12.70 -36.66 -9.43
N VAL A 11 13.07 -36.14 -8.25
CA VAL A 11 13.04 -36.90 -6.99
C VAL A 11 11.75 -36.54 -6.27
N ILE A 12 10.82 -37.50 -6.27
CA ILE A 12 9.65 -37.56 -5.38
C ILE A 12 10.08 -38.39 -4.17
N ALA A 13 10.07 -37.80 -2.98
CA ALA A 13 10.16 -38.54 -1.72
C ALA A 13 8.80 -38.51 -1.04
N ALA A 14 8.10 -39.64 -1.14
CA ALA A 14 6.96 -39.99 -0.30
C ALA A 14 7.48 -40.50 1.05
N ALA A 15 6.95 -40.00 2.15
CA ALA A 15 7.13 -40.60 3.47
C ALA A 15 5.75 -40.83 4.09
N ALA A 16 5.50 -42.09 4.42
CA ALA A 16 4.29 -42.64 4.97
C ALA A 16 4.05 -42.19 6.42
N ILE A 17 2.76 -42.12 6.77
CA ILE A 17 2.24 -41.93 8.12
C ILE A 17 2.32 -43.26 8.88
N PRO A 18 2.79 -43.26 10.14
CA PRO A 18 2.27 -44.19 11.13
C PRO A 18 1.52 -43.44 12.23
N SER A 19 0.29 -43.89 12.48
CA SER A 19 -0.49 -43.55 13.67
C SER A 19 0.05 -44.32 14.87
N PHE A 20 0.46 -43.60 15.92
CA PHE A 20 0.58 -44.15 17.27
C PHE A 20 0.00 -43.16 18.27
N ALA A 21 -0.96 -43.63 19.05
CA ALA A 21 -1.44 -43.00 20.27
C ALA A 21 -0.58 -43.48 21.44
N GLN A 22 -0.07 -42.58 22.29
CA GLN A 22 -0.13 -42.72 23.76
C GLN A 22 0.59 -41.58 24.52
N SER A 23 -0.04 -41.27 25.65
CA SER A 23 0.47 -40.77 26.93
C SER A 23 1.13 -39.39 27.04
N SER A 24 0.41 -38.55 27.76
CA SER A 24 0.83 -37.34 28.46
C SER A 24 2.04 -37.57 29.37
N GLN A 25 3.13 -36.85 29.13
CA GLN A 25 4.11 -36.49 30.16
C GLN A 25 4.53 -35.03 29.95
N LEU A 26 4.27 -34.22 30.97
CA LEU A 26 4.67 -32.81 31.08
C LEU A 26 6.21 -32.72 31.12
N GLN A 27 6.80 -31.97 30.18
CA GLN A 27 8.18 -31.49 30.29
C GLN A 27 8.19 -29.99 30.64
N PRO A 28 9.10 -29.57 31.54
CA PRO A 28 9.10 -28.22 32.10
C PRO A 28 9.59 -27.15 31.11
N VAL A 29 8.97 -25.98 31.21
CA VAL A 29 9.25 -24.76 30.44
C VAL A 29 10.68 -24.26 30.70
N PRO A 30 11.49 -23.94 29.67
CA PRO A 30 12.75 -23.26 29.89
C PRO A 30 12.52 -21.80 30.29
N THR A 31 13.06 -21.45 31.45
CA THR A 31 13.03 -20.11 32.06
C THR A 31 13.73 -19.08 31.14
N PRO A 32 13.14 -17.91 30.86
CA PRO A 32 13.85 -16.85 30.17
C PRO A 32 14.93 -16.24 31.07
N SER A 33 16.12 -16.06 30.50
CA SER A 33 17.31 -15.47 31.12
C SER A 33 17.05 -14.04 31.61
N ARG A 34 17.25 -13.84 32.91
CA ARG A 34 17.13 -12.56 33.62
C ARG A 34 18.38 -11.72 33.37
N VAL A 35 18.24 -10.61 32.66
CA VAL A 35 19.29 -9.57 32.58
C VAL A 35 19.20 -8.72 33.84
N VAL A 36 20.21 -8.82 34.72
CA VAL A 36 20.38 -7.96 35.90
C VAL A 36 21.20 -6.74 35.46
N VAL A 37 20.61 -5.56 35.49
CA VAL A 37 21.32 -4.29 35.34
C VAL A 37 21.36 -3.63 36.71
N THR A 38 22.54 -3.59 37.33
CA THR A 38 22.81 -2.77 38.51
C THR A 38 23.11 -1.34 38.05
N SER A 39 22.26 -0.38 38.43
CA SER A 39 22.50 1.04 38.20
C SER A 39 22.61 1.77 39.54
N THR A 40 23.82 2.18 39.91
CA THR A 40 24.07 3.19 40.93
C THR A 40 23.83 4.58 40.33
N ILE A 41 22.82 5.29 40.82
CA ILE A 41 22.43 6.65 40.39
C ILE A 41 22.88 7.65 41.47
N PRO A 42 23.65 8.72 41.13
CA PRO A 42 23.81 9.89 41.99
C PRO A 42 22.62 10.87 41.87
N ALA A 43 22.29 11.52 42.98
CA ALA A 43 21.12 12.38 43.16
C ALA A 43 21.11 13.64 42.26
N ALA A 44 19.90 14.03 41.83
CA ALA A 44 19.63 15.19 40.99
C ALA A 44 19.64 16.52 41.78
N GLN A 45 20.24 17.56 41.19
CA GLN A 45 20.12 18.94 41.67
C GLN A 45 18.88 19.64 41.05
N PRO A 46 18.23 20.57 41.78
CA PRO A 46 17.01 21.23 41.33
C PRO A 46 17.26 22.30 40.26
N MET A 47 16.61 22.15 39.10
CA MET A 47 16.56 23.15 38.04
C MET A 47 15.63 24.31 38.41
N ARG A 48 16.11 25.55 38.19
CA ARG A 48 15.37 26.80 38.32
C ARG A 48 14.54 27.09 37.07
N THR A 49 13.29 27.49 37.28
CA THR A 49 12.31 27.89 36.26
C THR A 49 12.54 29.34 35.80
N PRO A 50 12.65 29.63 34.48
CA PRO A 50 12.54 30.99 33.97
C PRO A 50 11.09 31.37 33.61
N THR A 51 10.73 32.58 33.99
CA THR A 51 9.43 33.25 33.79
C THR A 51 9.19 33.65 32.33
N PRO A 52 7.96 33.53 31.78
CA PRO A 52 7.67 33.88 30.39
C PRO A 52 7.49 35.39 30.17
N GLN A 53 8.16 35.94 29.14
CA GLN A 53 7.88 37.27 28.60
C GLN A 53 7.01 37.15 27.33
N TYR A 54 5.84 37.78 27.37
CA TYR A 54 4.91 37.95 26.24
C TYR A 54 5.40 39.04 25.30
N ARG A 55 5.45 38.76 23.98
CA ARG A 55 5.54 39.78 22.92
C ARG A 55 4.41 39.56 21.89
N PRO A 56 3.64 40.59 21.54
CA PRO A 56 2.51 40.47 20.60
C PRO A 56 2.94 40.30 19.14
N ALA A 57 2.03 39.69 18.38
CA ALA A 57 2.17 39.20 17.01
C ALA A 57 2.28 40.30 15.94
N ALA A 58 2.95 39.96 14.84
CA ALA A 58 2.86 40.66 13.56
C ALA A 58 2.40 39.70 12.47
N THR A 59 1.32 40.09 11.79
CA THR A 59 0.71 39.43 10.63
C THR A 59 1.51 39.71 9.36
N PRO A 60 1.90 38.71 8.55
CA PRO A 60 2.35 38.98 7.18
C PRO A 60 1.22 38.78 6.17
N ALA A 61 1.03 39.81 5.36
CA ALA A 61 0.08 39.90 4.27
C ALA A 61 0.42 39.02 3.06
N LEU A 62 -0.60 38.77 2.26
CA LEU A 62 -0.58 38.14 0.93
C LEU A 62 0.35 38.90 -0.03
N MET A 63 1.26 38.18 -0.71
CA MET A 63 1.96 38.69 -1.89
C MET A 63 1.46 38.00 -3.14
N ILE A 64 0.79 38.79 -3.99
CA ILE A 64 0.55 38.54 -5.41
C ILE A 64 1.62 39.34 -6.16
N VAL A 65 2.49 38.70 -6.94
CA VAL A 65 3.18 39.32 -8.08
C VAL A 65 3.42 38.25 -9.15
N GLY A 66 2.96 38.53 -10.36
CA GLY A 66 3.25 37.76 -11.56
C GLY A 66 4.34 38.40 -12.44
N GLN A 67 5.03 37.50 -13.18
CA GLN A 67 5.64 37.65 -14.51
C GLN A 67 6.88 38.56 -14.70
N PRO A 68 7.61 38.44 -15.83
CA PRO A 68 8.14 37.22 -16.47
C PRO A 68 9.64 37.39 -16.86
N GLN A 69 10.43 36.31 -16.92
CA GLN A 69 11.70 36.33 -17.67
C GLN A 69 11.91 35.05 -18.50
N GLN A 70 11.99 35.28 -19.81
CA GLN A 70 12.64 34.47 -20.85
C GLN A 70 14.11 34.25 -20.40
N SER A 71 14.84 33.16 -20.63
CA SER A 71 14.93 32.24 -21.76
C SER A 71 15.83 31.06 -21.33
N LYS A 72 15.54 29.83 -21.76
CA LYS A 72 16.49 28.92 -22.42
C LYS A 72 15.80 27.58 -22.71
N THR A 73 15.62 27.34 -24.00
CA THR A 73 15.00 26.20 -24.63
C THR A 73 15.82 24.93 -24.37
N VAL A 74 15.36 24.10 -23.43
CA VAL A 74 15.69 22.68 -23.43
C VAL A 74 14.45 21.96 -23.93
N LEU A 75 14.57 21.27 -25.05
CA LEU A 75 13.54 20.39 -25.61
C LEU A 75 13.24 19.27 -24.59
N GLN A 76 12.34 19.55 -23.66
CA GLN A 76 11.65 18.50 -22.91
C GLN A 76 10.72 17.81 -23.90
N GLN A 77 11.11 16.61 -24.32
CA GLN A 77 10.17 15.64 -24.84
C GLN A 77 9.01 15.55 -23.86
N PRO A 78 7.74 15.68 -24.30
CA PRO A 78 6.60 15.47 -23.44
C PRO A 78 6.68 14.03 -22.94
N SER A 79 6.86 13.86 -21.64
CA SER A 79 6.55 12.61 -20.98
C SER A 79 5.12 12.25 -21.39
N THR A 80 4.96 11.16 -22.14
CA THR A 80 3.69 10.51 -22.40
C THR A 80 3.16 9.87 -21.10
N ALA A 81 3.01 10.68 -20.06
CA ALA A 81 1.97 10.46 -19.08
C ALA A 81 0.67 10.42 -19.89
N SER A 82 -0.06 9.33 -19.76
CA SER A 82 -1.30 9.07 -20.47
C SER A 82 -2.30 10.18 -20.12
N ASN A 83 -2.25 11.30 -20.84
CA ASN A 83 -3.25 12.36 -20.84
C ASN A 83 -4.48 11.86 -21.60
N LEU A 84 -5.02 10.71 -21.20
CA LEU A 84 -6.39 10.34 -21.51
C LEU A 84 -7.27 11.22 -20.62
N ASN A 85 -7.39 12.45 -21.08
CA ASN A 85 -8.33 13.44 -20.60
C ASN A 85 -9.73 12.82 -20.76
N TYR A 86 -10.23 12.11 -19.73
CA TYR A 86 -11.64 11.76 -19.68
C TYR A 86 -12.40 13.08 -19.60
N LYS A 87 -12.84 13.55 -20.77
CA LYS A 87 -13.54 14.82 -20.93
C LYS A 87 -14.79 14.81 -20.03
N GLY A 88 -14.69 15.45 -18.87
CA GLY A 88 -15.81 16.15 -18.26
C GLY A 88 -16.34 15.66 -16.90
N LEU A 89 -15.69 14.72 -16.20
CA LEU A 89 -16.08 14.40 -14.82
C LEU A 89 -15.05 14.93 -13.81
N SER A 90 -15.50 15.77 -12.87
CA SER A 90 -14.73 16.14 -11.67
C SER A 90 -14.56 14.95 -10.73
N PHE A 91 -13.63 15.04 -9.77
CA PHE A 91 -13.46 14.00 -8.75
C PHE A 91 -14.76 13.68 -8.00
N ALA A 92 -15.54 14.71 -7.64
CA ALA A 92 -16.85 14.53 -6.99
C ALA A 92 -17.83 13.76 -7.88
N GLN A 93 -17.85 14.05 -9.19
CA GLN A 93 -18.69 13.33 -10.14
C GLN A 93 -18.22 11.88 -10.33
N ILE A 94 -16.91 11.63 -10.37
CA ILE A 94 -16.35 10.26 -10.41
C ILE A 94 -16.79 9.47 -9.16
N LYS A 95 -16.65 10.03 -7.96
CA LYS A 95 -17.10 9.39 -6.71
C LYS A 95 -18.61 9.12 -6.73
N ALA A 96 -19.41 10.06 -7.21
CA ALA A 96 -20.85 9.88 -7.36
C ALA A 96 -21.19 8.73 -8.32
N LYS A 97 -20.48 8.63 -9.46
CA LYS A 97 -20.66 7.55 -10.43
C LYS A 97 -20.19 6.19 -9.91
N ILE A 98 -19.12 6.15 -9.12
CA ILE A 98 -18.72 4.92 -8.41
C ILE A 98 -19.81 4.48 -7.42
N ALA A 99 -20.41 5.41 -6.67
CA ALA A 99 -21.50 5.10 -5.75
C ALA A 99 -22.78 4.64 -6.48
N GLU A 100 -23.10 5.25 -7.62
CA GLU A 100 -24.18 4.79 -8.52
C GLU A 100 -23.90 3.38 -9.05
N ALA A 101 -22.67 3.11 -9.52
CA ALA A 101 -22.24 1.81 -10.02
C ALA A 101 -22.31 0.71 -8.93
N LYS A 102 -21.86 1.00 -7.71
CA LYS A 102 -22.00 0.08 -6.57
C LYS A 102 -23.47 -0.26 -6.31
N ARG A 103 -24.34 0.77 -6.25
CA ARG A 103 -25.79 0.58 -6.08
C ARG A 103 -26.38 -0.29 -7.20
N HIS A 104 -26.08 0.03 -8.45
CA HIS A 104 -26.54 -0.75 -9.62
C HIS A 104 -26.15 -2.22 -9.55
N LEU A 105 -24.92 -2.52 -9.12
CA LEU A 105 -24.45 -3.91 -8.96
C LEU A 105 -25.14 -4.62 -7.78
N THR A 106 -25.42 -3.91 -6.69
CA THR A 106 -26.08 -4.49 -5.50
C THR A 106 -27.58 -4.72 -5.68
N THR A 107 -28.30 -3.84 -6.40
CA THR A 107 -29.76 -3.92 -6.54
C THR A 107 -30.21 -4.87 -7.65
N LYS A 108 -29.30 -5.22 -8.56
CA LYS A 108 -29.55 -6.20 -9.64
C LYS A 108 -28.71 -7.44 -9.38
N PRO A 109 -29.14 -8.36 -8.48
CA PRO A 109 -28.44 -9.61 -8.29
C PRO A 109 -28.39 -10.40 -9.61
N LEU A 110 -27.35 -11.22 -9.79
CA LEU A 110 -27.27 -12.12 -10.93
C LEU A 110 -28.46 -13.07 -10.88
N THR A 111 -29.35 -13.00 -11.89
CA THR A 111 -30.39 -14.00 -12.09
C THR A 111 -29.71 -15.28 -12.56
N ILE A 112 -29.29 -16.11 -11.62
CA ILE A 112 -28.80 -17.45 -11.92
C ILE A 112 -30.02 -18.35 -12.07
N ALA A 113 -30.15 -19.02 -13.21
CA ALA A 113 -31.17 -20.05 -13.44
C ALA A 113 -30.92 -21.35 -12.64
N SER A 114 -30.15 -21.29 -11.55
CA SER A 114 -29.81 -22.47 -10.73
C SER A 114 -30.69 -22.52 -9.48
N VAL A 115 -31.29 -23.69 -9.27
CA VAL A 115 -32.02 -24.10 -8.06
C VAL A 115 -31.10 -24.27 -6.84
N ASP A 116 -29.78 -24.18 -7.03
CA ASP A 116 -28.81 -24.20 -5.93
C ASP A 116 -28.54 -22.78 -5.41
N SER A 117 -28.74 -22.60 -4.11
CA SER A 117 -28.53 -21.36 -3.34
C SER A 117 -27.08 -20.87 -3.28
N THR A 118 -26.19 -21.35 -4.15
CA THR A 118 -24.78 -20.95 -4.20
C THR A 118 -24.60 -19.79 -5.17
N VAL A 119 -24.17 -18.64 -4.66
CA VAL A 119 -23.80 -17.49 -5.51
C VAL A 119 -22.65 -17.92 -6.44
N PRO A 120 -22.71 -17.67 -7.77
CA PRO A 120 -21.71 -18.16 -8.70
C PRO A 120 -20.39 -17.47 -8.40
N THR A 121 -19.43 -18.22 -7.91
CA THR A 121 -18.14 -17.65 -7.49
C THR A 121 -17.18 -17.49 -8.66
N THR A 122 -17.51 -18.04 -9.83
CA THR A 122 -16.74 -17.95 -11.07
C THR A 122 -17.04 -16.71 -11.91
N LEU A 123 -18.11 -15.96 -11.58
CA LEU A 123 -18.57 -14.82 -12.37
C LEU A 123 -18.13 -13.48 -11.75
N ILE A 124 -17.67 -12.59 -12.62
CA ILE A 124 -17.32 -11.21 -12.33
C ILE A 124 -18.33 -10.30 -13.01
N ARG A 125 -18.74 -9.24 -12.31
CA ARG A 125 -19.48 -8.14 -12.94
C ARG A 125 -18.64 -6.89 -12.96
N VAL A 126 -18.69 -6.20 -14.09
CA VAL A 126 -18.06 -4.90 -14.26
C VAL A 126 -19.18 -3.90 -14.52
N ALA A 127 -19.23 -2.84 -13.71
CA ALA A 127 -20.02 -1.66 -14.00
C ALA A 127 -19.14 -0.56 -14.59
N PHE A 128 -19.66 0.10 -15.62
CA PHE A 128 -18.98 1.16 -16.33
C PHE A 128 -19.97 2.29 -16.64
N PHE A 129 -19.46 3.50 -16.83
CA PHE A 129 -20.23 4.65 -17.28
C PHE A 129 -20.16 4.76 -18.80
N ASP A 130 -21.30 4.54 -19.43
CA ASP A 130 -21.49 4.64 -20.87
C ASP A 130 -21.50 6.11 -21.29
N GLN A 131 -20.51 6.49 -22.10
CA GLN A 131 -20.32 7.86 -22.55
C GLN A 131 -21.42 8.34 -23.51
N ASN A 132 -22.15 7.42 -24.15
CA ASN A 132 -23.18 7.73 -25.13
C ASN A 132 -24.48 8.07 -24.43
N THR A 133 -24.89 7.22 -23.48
CA THR A 133 -26.16 7.36 -22.75
C THR A 133 -26.02 8.17 -21.47
N ARG A 134 -24.79 8.40 -20.99
CA ARG A 134 -24.49 9.01 -19.69
C ARG A 134 -25.09 8.24 -18.51
N GLN A 135 -25.29 6.93 -18.67
CA GLN A 135 -25.84 6.04 -17.65
C GLN A 135 -24.82 4.96 -17.24
N ILE A 136 -25.07 4.32 -16.11
CA ILE A 136 -24.34 3.13 -15.70
C ILE A 136 -24.90 1.92 -16.45
N ASP A 137 -24.01 1.17 -17.07
CA ASP A 137 -24.30 -0.16 -17.61
C ASP A 137 -23.31 -1.17 -17.00
N SER A 138 -23.55 -2.45 -17.21
CA SER A 138 -22.73 -3.51 -16.67
C SER A 138 -22.72 -4.72 -17.58
N TYR A 139 -21.66 -5.53 -17.50
CA TYR A 139 -21.59 -6.83 -18.16
C TYR A 139 -21.02 -7.87 -17.20
N VAL A 140 -21.14 -9.15 -17.59
CA VAL A 140 -20.65 -10.30 -16.84
C VAL A 140 -19.52 -10.96 -17.63
N LEU A 141 -18.49 -11.41 -16.91
CA LEU A 141 -17.38 -12.22 -17.42
C LEU A 141 -17.13 -13.39 -16.48
N THR A 142 -16.47 -14.43 -16.97
CA THR A 142 -15.82 -15.39 -16.06
C THR A 142 -14.56 -14.79 -15.43
N LYS A 143 -14.15 -15.30 -14.27
CA LYS A 143 -12.89 -14.93 -13.62
C LYS A 143 -11.68 -15.11 -14.55
N ASP A 144 -11.65 -16.20 -15.31
CA ASP A 144 -10.54 -16.50 -16.21
C ASP A 144 -10.44 -15.47 -17.33
N GLN A 145 -11.57 -15.13 -17.96
CA GLN A 145 -11.61 -14.06 -18.97
C GLN A 145 -11.23 -12.70 -18.38
N PHE A 146 -11.66 -12.41 -17.15
CA PHE A 146 -11.36 -11.14 -16.49
C PHE A 146 -9.88 -11.00 -16.15
N LEU A 147 -9.18 -12.08 -15.78
CA LEU A 147 -7.77 -12.06 -15.40
C LEU A 147 -6.80 -12.23 -16.57
N LEU A 148 -7.30 -12.64 -17.75
CA LEU A 148 -6.47 -12.87 -18.92
C LEU A 148 -6.01 -11.55 -19.57
N SER A 149 -4.74 -11.19 -19.34
CA SER A 149 -4.13 -9.98 -19.88
C SER A 149 -3.99 -10.02 -21.41
N GLY A 150 -4.12 -8.86 -22.07
CA GLY A 150 -3.73 -8.66 -23.47
C GLY A 150 -4.76 -9.10 -24.53
N SER A 151 -5.61 -10.10 -24.23
CA SER A 151 -6.74 -10.47 -25.09
C SER A 151 -8.01 -9.73 -24.70
N GLY A 152 -8.70 -9.12 -25.65
CA GLY A 152 -10.01 -8.52 -25.41
C GLY A 152 -11.13 -9.57 -25.50
N THR A 153 -12.10 -9.52 -24.60
CA THR A 153 -13.30 -10.37 -24.63
C THR A 153 -14.49 -9.54 -25.09
N MET A 154 -15.15 -9.97 -26.16
CA MET A 154 -16.43 -9.38 -26.58
C MET A 154 -17.53 -9.87 -25.62
N VAL A 155 -18.29 -8.93 -25.08
CA VAL A 155 -19.37 -9.20 -24.12
C VAL A 155 -20.61 -8.42 -24.46
N GLN A 156 -21.76 -8.98 -24.09
CA GLN A 156 -23.03 -8.26 -24.13
C GLN A 156 -23.30 -7.60 -22.77
N THR A 157 -23.68 -6.33 -22.80
CA THR A 157 -24.04 -5.57 -21.60
C THR A 157 -25.47 -5.85 -21.17
N ALA A 158 -25.83 -5.44 -19.96
CA ALA A 158 -27.18 -5.56 -19.43
C ALA A 158 -28.20 -4.74 -20.23
N ALA A 159 -27.77 -3.66 -20.89
CA ALA A 159 -28.58 -2.91 -21.85
C ALA A 159 -28.61 -3.52 -23.27
N GLY A 160 -28.03 -4.71 -23.47
CA GLY A 160 -28.05 -5.45 -24.74
C GLY A 160 -26.98 -5.01 -25.76
N LYS A 161 -26.06 -4.12 -25.39
CA LYS A 161 -25.00 -3.61 -26.29
C LYS A 161 -23.82 -4.59 -26.35
N GLN A 162 -23.10 -4.60 -27.46
CA GLN A 162 -21.81 -5.29 -27.52
C GLN A 162 -20.68 -4.34 -27.15
N VAL A 163 -19.81 -4.77 -26.23
CA VAL A 163 -18.59 -4.05 -25.87
C VAL A 163 -17.41 -5.01 -25.82
N LEU A 164 -16.22 -4.50 -26.12
CA LEU A 164 -14.95 -5.18 -25.94
C LEU A 164 -14.38 -4.80 -24.58
N SER A 165 -14.22 -5.79 -23.69
CA SER A 165 -13.53 -5.66 -22.40
C SER A 165 -12.10 -6.16 -22.54
N ARG A 166 -11.10 -5.31 -22.32
CA ARG A 166 -9.67 -5.71 -22.38
C ARG A 166 -9.02 -5.56 -21.02
N THR A 167 -8.41 -6.63 -20.54
CA THR A 167 -7.61 -6.60 -19.32
C THR A 167 -6.21 -6.08 -19.60
N ILE A 168 -5.83 -5.02 -18.89
CA ILE A 168 -4.49 -4.41 -18.98
C ILE A 168 -3.49 -5.28 -18.22
N ARG A 169 -3.85 -5.70 -17.00
CA ARG A 169 -3.08 -6.66 -16.18
C ARG A 169 -4.00 -7.43 -15.24
N GLY A 170 -3.85 -8.75 -15.18
CA GLY A 170 -4.54 -9.58 -14.18
C GLY A 170 -4.01 -9.32 -12.76
N ASN A 171 -4.86 -8.86 -11.85
CA ASN A 171 -4.52 -8.59 -10.45
C ASN A 171 -5.71 -8.75 -9.49
N GLY A 172 -6.43 -9.86 -9.61
CA GLY A 172 -7.58 -10.18 -8.75
C GLY A 172 -8.63 -9.06 -8.74
N VAL A 173 -9.01 -8.59 -7.56
CA VAL A 173 -9.98 -7.49 -7.38
C VAL A 173 -9.51 -6.15 -7.95
N ASN A 174 -8.19 -5.95 -8.08
CA ASN A 174 -7.57 -4.71 -8.55
C ASN A 174 -7.10 -4.83 -10.01
N THR A 175 -7.76 -5.66 -10.80
CA THR A 175 -7.48 -5.83 -12.24
C THR A 175 -7.98 -4.60 -13.00
N PRO A 176 -7.09 -3.77 -13.59
CA PRO A 176 -7.52 -2.69 -14.46
C PRO A 176 -7.86 -3.22 -15.86
N ILE A 177 -8.96 -2.71 -16.38
CA ILE A 177 -9.53 -3.04 -17.69
C ILE A 177 -9.83 -1.76 -18.49
N THR A 178 -10.00 -1.90 -19.79
CA THR A 178 -10.67 -0.92 -20.66
C THR A 178 -11.96 -1.51 -21.22
N VAL A 179 -12.93 -0.64 -21.51
CA VAL A 179 -14.21 -1.00 -22.11
C VAL A 179 -14.40 -0.13 -23.34
N THR A 180 -14.59 -0.74 -24.52
CA THR A 180 -14.82 -0.02 -25.78
C THR A 180 -16.07 -0.55 -26.47
N ASP A 181 -16.89 0.32 -27.04
CA ASP A 181 -17.98 -0.12 -27.92
C ASP A 181 -17.47 -0.61 -29.29
N THR A 182 -18.38 -1.12 -30.12
CA THR A 182 -18.08 -1.58 -31.48
C THR A 182 -17.62 -0.47 -32.42
N GLY A 183 -17.88 0.79 -32.09
CA GLY A 183 -17.38 1.97 -32.78
C GLY A 183 -15.99 2.42 -32.31
N GLY A 184 -15.36 1.68 -31.39
CA GLY A 184 -14.04 1.99 -30.84
C GLY A 184 -14.05 3.10 -29.78
N ARG A 185 -15.22 3.54 -29.30
CA ARG A 185 -15.31 4.57 -28.27
C ARG A 185 -15.13 3.96 -26.89
N GLU A 186 -14.22 4.54 -26.11
CA GLU A 186 -13.97 4.10 -24.74
C GLU A 186 -15.10 4.53 -23.77
N HIS A 187 -15.39 3.65 -22.82
CA HIS A 187 -16.27 3.87 -21.69
C HIS A 187 -15.50 3.77 -20.38
N LEU A 188 -15.98 4.47 -19.35
CA LEU A 188 -15.27 4.57 -18.08
C LEU A 188 -15.59 3.35 -17.22
N ALA A 189 -14.67 2.39 -17.10
CA ALA A 189 -14.78 1.33 -16.10
C ALA A 189 -14.78 1.95 -14.69
N LEU A 190 -15.71 1.53 -13.83
CA LEU A 190 -15.90 2.12 -12.51
C LEU A 190 -15.71 1.11 -11.37
N VAL A 191 -16.49 0.03 -11.37
CA VAL A 191 -16.53 -0.89 -10.22
C VAL A 191 -16.56 -2.33 -10.71
N VAL A 192 -15.73 -3.15 -10.08
CA VAL A 192 -15.71 -4.60 -10.25
C VAL A 192 -16.40 -5.23 -9.03
N GLN A 193 -17.44 -6.02 -9.27
CA GLN A 193 -17.98 -6.96 -8.29
C GLN A 193 -17.24 -8.29 -8.45
N TYR A 194 -16.48 -8.66 -7.42
CA TYR A 194 -15.59 -9.81 -7.44
C TYR A 194 -15.88 -10.74 -6.25
N PRO A 195 -16.35 -11.98 -6.47
CA PRO A 195 -16.48 -13.00 -5.43
C PRO A 195 -15.09 -13.43 -4.96
N ARG A 196 -14.71 -13.02 -3.75
CA ARG A 196 -13.49 -13.47 -3.09
C ARG A 196 -13.73 -14.86 -2.53
N GLU A 197 -12.86 -15.79 -2.87
CA GLU A 197 -12.93 -17.16 -2.39
C GLU A 197 -11.66 -17.54 -1.62
N ASN A 198 -11.79 -18.52 -0.75
CA ASN A 198 -10.68 -19.23 -0.16
C ASN A 198 -11.01 -20.72 -0.22
N ARG A 199 -10.17 -21.50 -0.92
CA ARG A 199 -10.37 -22.96 -1.12
C ARG A 199 -11.77 -23.32 -1.64
N GLY A 200 -12.27 -22.59 -2.63
CA GLY A 200 -13.59 -22.79 -3.24
C GLY A 200 -14.78 -22.29 -2.41
N VAL A 201 -14.53 -21.80 -1.19
CA VAL A 201 -15.58 -21.23 -0.33
C VAL A 201 -15.62 -19.71 -0.52
N LEU A 202 -16.79 -19.19 -0.90
CA LEU A 202 -17.05 -17.76 -0.96
C LEU A 202 -16.81 -17.13 0.43
N GLN A 203 -15.93 -16.13 0.47
CA GLN A 203 -15.60 -15.36 1.67
C GLN A 203 -16.41 -14.06 1.72
N GLU A 204 -16.33 -13.26 0.66
CA GLU A 204 -17.06 -11.99 0.55
C GLU A 204 -17.24 -11.57 -0.91
N MET A 205 -18.23 -10.73 -1.17
CA MET A 205 -18.38 -10.03 -2.45
C MET A 205 -17.66 -8.68 -2.36
N ALA A 206 -16.55 -8.55 -3.07
CA ALA A 206 -15.79 -7.30 -3.13
C ALA A 206 -16.38 -6.37 -4.19
N TYR A 207 -16.51 -5.07 -3.87
CA TYR A 207 -16.85 -4.01 -4.82
C TYR A 207 -15.68 -3.03 -4.88
N TYR A 208 -14.82 -3.19 -5.89
CA TYR A 208 -13.52 -2.54 -5.94
C TYR A 208 -13.34 -1.69 -7.20
N VAL A 209 -12.63 -0.58 -7.06
CA VAL A 209 -12.27 0.32 -8.17
C VAL A 209 -10.79 0.09 -8.49
N SER A 210 -10.46 -0.34 -9.71
CA SER A 210 -9.08 -0.46 -10.15
C SER A 210 -8.56 0.84 -10.74
N SER A 211 -7.24 0.96 -10.91
CA SER A 211 -6.58 2.13 -11.52
C SER A 211 -6.73 2.15 -13.05
N HIS A 212 -7.97 2.27 -13.53
CA HIS A 212 -8.27 2.37 -14.96
C HIS A 212 -7.70 3.69 -15.53
N PRO A 213 -7.16 3.71 -16.77
CA PRO A 213 -6.57 4.92 -17.34
C PRO A 213 -7.47 6.16 -17.27
N GLY A 214 -8.79 5.97 -17.43
CA GLY A 214 -9.77 7.06 -17.36
C GLY A 214 -10.06 7.64 -15.98
N LEU A 215 -9.56 7.02 -14.91
CA LEU A 215 -9.72 7.47 -13.53
C LEU A 215 -8.45 8.16 -12.99
N ILE A 216 -7.34 8.11 -13.72
CA ILE A 216 -6.07 8.67 -13.31
C ILE A 216 -6.01 10.12 -13.77
N THR A 217 -6.58 11.03 -12.98
CA THR A 217 -6.51 12.48 -13.20
C THR A 217 -5.66 13.16 -12.13
N PRO A 218 -5.08 14.34 -12.39
CA PRO A 218 -4.33 15.08 -11.37
C PRO A 218 -5.13 15.32 -10.09
N GLU A 219 -6.43 15.60 -10.21
CA GLU A 219 -7.34 15.80 -9.07
C GLU A 219 -7.49 14.53 -8.22
N VAL A 220 -7.74 13.38 -8.87
CA VAL A 220 -7.89 12.09 -8.20
C VAL A 220 -6.58 11.67 -7.53
N VAL A 221 -5.45 11.78 -8.22
CA VAL A 221 -4.12 11.47 -7.68
C VAL A 221 -3.83 12.36 -6.46
N ASN A 222 -4.15 13.66 -6.52
CA ASN A 222 -3.95 14.57 -5.41
C ASN A 222 -4.84 14.24 -4.20
N ALA A 223 -6.10 13.86 -4.42
CA ALA A 223 -6.99 13.38 -3.37
C ALA A 223 -6.43 12.12 -2.68
N GLY A 224 -5.80 11.23 -3.45
CA GLY A 224 -5.12 10.04 -2.92
C GLY A 224 -3.92 10.37 -2.02
N ARG A 225 -3.08 11.33 -2.43
CA ARG A 225 -1.97 11.83 -1.60
C ARG A 225 -2.49 12.40 -0.28
N PHE A 226 -3.52 13.25 -0.35
CA PHE A 226 -4.15 13.79 0.86
C PHE A 226 -4.75 12.72 1.75
N TYR A 227 -5.36 11.68 1.19
CA TYR A 227 -5.90 10.57 1.95
C TYR A 227 -4.81 9.87 2.78
N VAL A 228 -3.68 9.51 2.15
CA VAL A 228 -2.55 8.87 2.85
C VAL A 228 -2.02 9.80 3.96
N ARG A 229 -1.77 11.06 3.61
CA ARG A 229 -1.29 12.08 4.55
C ARG A 229 -2.18 12.22 5.78
N ASN A 230 -3.47 12.44 5.55
CA ASN A 230 -4.47 12.65 6.60
C ASN A 230 -4.64 11.40 7.46
N THR A 231 -4.55 10.20 6.88
CA THR A 231 -4.62 8.95 7.63
C THR A 231 -3.47 8.85 8.64
N ILE A 232 -2.24 9.16 8.21
CA ILE A 232 -1.06 9.18 9.08
C ILE A 232 -1.20 10.27 10.15
N ASP A 233 -1.72 11.46 9.79
CA ASP A 233 -1.91 12.57 10.73
C ASP A 233 -2.97 12.24 11.80
N ILE A 234 -4.10 11.64 11.41
CA ILE A 234 -5.13 11.16 12.33
C ILE A 234 -4.55 10.12 13.27
N ALA A 235 -3.81 9.14 12.76
CA ALA A 235 -3.17 8.11 13.57
C ALA A 235 -2.19 8.72 14.59
N ARG A 236 -1.35 9.65 14.15
CA ARG A 236 -0.40 10.38 15.00
C ARG A 236 -1.10 11.17 16.10
N GLU A 237 -2.14 11.92 15.78
CA GLU A 237 -2.90 12.69 16.78
C GLU A 237 -3.61 11.79 17.79
N GLN A 238 -4.18 10.66 17.35
CA GLN A 238 -4.77 9.68 18.27
C GLN A 238 -3.72 9.03 19.18
N LEU A 239 -2.51 8.75 18.69
CA LEU A 239 -1.41 8.24 19.50
C LEU A 239 -0.94 9.28 20.52
N LYS A 240 -0.83 10.55 20.11
CA LYS A 240 -0.46 11.66 20.99
C LYS A 240 -1.41 11.80 22.16
N LYS A 241 -2.73 11.71 21.92
CA LYS A 241 -3.77 11.71 22.98
C LYS A 241 -3.61 10.56 23.98
N LYS A 242 -2.96 9.46 23.58
CA LYS A 242 -2.67 8.28 24.40
C LYS A 242 -1.26 8.32 25.02
N GLY A 243 -0.57 9.46 24.93
CA GLY A 243 0.78 9.65 25.49
C GLY A 243 1.93 9.16 24.60
N TYR A 244 1.66 8.74 23.36
CA TYR A 244 2.70 8.30 22.43
C TYR A 244 3.05 9.42 21.46
N GLY A 245 4.20 10.06 21.69
CA GLY A 245 4.76 11.07 20.79
C GLY A 245 5.42 10.42 19.57
N ILE A 246 5.06 10.90 18.37
CA ILE A 246 5.70 10.50 17.12
C ILE A 246 6.39 11.72 16.50
N GLU A 247 7.69 11.58 16.22
CA GLU A 247 8.50 12.59 15.56
C GLU A 247 7.91 12.92 14.17
N PRO A 248 7.81 14.20 13.78
CA PRO A 248 7.24 14.60 12.48
C PRO A 248 7.94 13.90 11.30
N LYS A 249 9.27 13.77 11.36
CA LYS A 249 10.07 13.10 10.33
C LYS A 249 9.80 11.59 10.25
N VAL A 250 9.51 10.92 11.37
CA VAL A 250 9.11 9.51 11.39
C VAL A 250 7.76 9.33 10.68
N ALA A 251 6.82 10.24 10.90
CA ALA A 251 5.54 10.25 10.21
C ALA A 251 5.68 10.54 8.70
N ASP A 252 6.59 11.45 8.32
CA ASP A 252 6.93 11.71 6.91
C ASP A 252 7.48 10.46 6.23
N ILE A 253 8.31 9.69 6.92
CA ILE A 253 8.83 8.44 6.38
C ILE A 253 7.71 7.40 6.28
N ALA A 254 6.83 7.28 7.28
CA ALA A 254 5.70 6.35 7.25
C ALA A 254 4.74 6.60 6.08
N GLU A 255 4.47 7.87 5.77
CA GLU A 255 3.68 8.29 4.61
C GLU A 255 4.27 7.80 3.29
N ARG A 256 5.58 7.92 3.12
CA ARG A 256 6.30 7.45 1.92
C ARG A 256 6.27 5.93 1.84
N LEU A 257 6.56 5.25 2.94
CA LEU A 257 6.54 3.78 2.99
C LEU A 257 5.16 3.21 2.67
N SER A 258 4.08 3.87 3.07
CA SER A 258 2.71 3.48 2.69
C SER A 258 2.47 3.47 1.16
N THR A 259 3.33 4.14 0.38
CA THR A 259 3.34 4.06 -1.08
C THR A 259 4.35 3.02 -1.58
N VAL A 260 5.57 3.02 -1.03
CA VAL A 260 6.65 2.08 -1.42
C VAL A 260 6.21 0.63 -1.30
N GLU A 261 5.46 0.27 -0.25
CA GLU A 261 4.95 -1.08 0.01
C GLU A 261 4.06 -1.65 -1.11
N HIS A 262 3.48 -0.80 -1.96
CA HIS A 262 2.56 -1.23 -3.03
C HIS A 262 3.15 -1.06 -4.43
N VAL A 263 4.45 -0.76 -4.53
CA VAL A 263 5.15 -0.72 -5.81
C VAL A 263 5.56 -2.14 -6.21
N ASP A 264 4.97 -2.63 -7.29
CA ASP A 264 5.37 -3.90 -7.88
C ASP A 264 6.80 -3.79 -8.48
N HIS A 265 7.68 -4.72 -8.11
CA HIS A 265 9.09 -4.70 -8.52
C HIS A 265 9.30 -4.91 -10.02
N LEU A 266 8.42 -5.65 -10.71
CA LEU A 266 8.53 -5.83 -12.15
C LEU A 266 8.11 -4.53 -12.85
N ARG A 267 6.96 -3.97 -12.47
CA ARG A 267 6.48 -2.69 -12.99
C ARG A 267 7.50 -1.58 -12.78
N PHE A 268 8.13 -1.53 -11.59
CA PHE A 268 9.18 -0.54 -11.30
C PHE A 268 10.37 -0.64 -12.27
N ARG A 269 10.67 -1.82 -12.82
CA ARG A 269 11.76 -1.98 -13.80
C ARG A 269 11.33 -1.70 -15.23
N THR A 270 10.06 -1.83 -15.55
CA THR A 270 9.57 -1.87 -16.94
C THR A 270 8.64 -0.72 -17.30
N GLU A 271 8.12 0.03 -16.34
CA GLU A 271 7.17 1.11 -16.55
C GLU A 271 7.72 2.46 -16.06
N PRO A 272 7.25 3.59 -16.64
CA PRO A 272 7.52 4.91 -16.07
C PRO A 272 7.03 5.00 -14.63
N HIS A 273 7.93 5.32 -13.69
CA HIS A 273 7.62 5.27 -12.25
C HIS A 273 6.45 6.19 -11.85
N ALA A 274 6.32 7.34 -12.52
CA ALA A 274 5.21 8.27 -12.30
C ALA A 274 3.84 7.59 -12.51
N ASN A 275 3.71 6.69 -13.49
CA ASN A 275 2.47 5.97 -13.75
C ASN A 275 2.13 5.02 -12.59
N ILE A 276 3.14 4.39 -11.99
CA ILE A 276 2.98 3.49 -10.85
C ILE A 276 2.49 4.26 -9.63
N TYR A 277 3.10 5.41 -9.32
CA TYR A 277 2.66 6.24 -8.19
C TYR A 277 1.26 6.82 -8.41
N ASN A 278 0.96 7.27 -9.62
CA ASN A 278 -0.37 7.76 -9.98
C ASN A 278 -1.44 6.66 -9.82
N ASP A 279 -1.14 5.42 -10.20
CA ASP A 279 -2.01 4.27 -9.94
C ASP A 279 -2.27 4.09 -8.44
N ILE A 280 -1.21 4.04 -7.62
CA ILE A 280 -1.31 3.81 -6.18
C ILE A 280 -2.16 4.90 -5.50
N PHE A 281 -1.90 6.18 -5.80
CA PHE A 281 -2.69 7.27 -5.22
C PHE A 281 -4.13 7.29 -5.75
N THR A 282 -4.35 6.93 -7.02
CA THR A 282 -5.71 6.77 -7.56
C THR A 282 -6.48 5.71 -6.77
N LEU A 283 -5.85 4.58 -6.45
CA LEU A 283 -6.48 3.54 -5.63
C LEU A 283 -6.85 4.05 -4.24
N PHE A 284 -5.94 4.78 -3.56
CA PHE A 284 -6.22 5.42 -2.27
C PHE A 284 -7.40 6.39 -2.33
N ALA A 285 -7.48 7.22 -3.37
CA ALA A 285 -8.55 8.20 -3.54
C ALA A 285 -9.93 7.56 -3.73
N LEU A 286 -9.99 6.49 -4.52
CA LEU A 286 -11.27 5.92 -4.97
C LEU A 286 -11.79 4.82 -4.06
N ASN A 287 -10.90 4.06 -3.41
CA ASN A 287 -11.26 2.99 -2.49
C ASN A 287 -11.14 3.39 -1.00
N GLU A 288 -10.39 4.45 -0.68
CA GLU A 288 -10.22 4.97 0.69
C GLU A 288 -9.89 3.84 1.68
N GLY A 289 -10.66 3.65 2.76
CA GLY A 289 -10.43 2.61 3.77
C GLY A 289 -10.54 1.17 3.24
N GLN A 290 -10.95 0.98 1.99
CA GLN A 290 -10.95 -0.34 1.32
C GLN A 290 -9.69 -0.59 0.48
N THR A 291 -8.85 0.42 0.26
CA THR A 291 -7.63 0.29 -0.55
C THR A 291 -6.71 -0.77 0.06
N TYR A 292 -6.26 -1.72 -0.77
CA TYR A 292 -5.38 -2.82 -0.36
C TYR A 292 -5.94 -3.73 0.74
N ARG A 293 -7.26 -3.71 1.00
CA ARG A 293 -7.96 -4.61 1.94
C ARG A 293 -7.66 -6.10 1.73
N TYR A 294 -7.34 -6.46 0.49
CA TYR A 294 -7.10 -7.82 0.03
C TYR A 294 -5.63 -8.11 -0.29
N SER A 295 -4.75 -7.11 -0.15
CA SER A 295 -3.31 -7.27 -0.38
C SER A 295 -2.70 -8.01 0.80
N VAL A 296 -2.26 -9.24 0.55
CA VAL A 296 -1.58 -10.07 1.55
C VAL A 296 -0.31 -10.66 0.93
N SER A 297 0.84 -10.43 1.54
CA SER A 297 2.11 -11.02 1.10
C SER A 297 2.22 -12.49 1.50
N SER A 298 3.22 -13.19 0.98
CA SER A 298 3.54 -14.57 1.39
C SER A 298 3.89 -14.68 2.88
N ALA A 299 4.43 -13.62 3.48
CA ALA A 299 4.70 -13.53 4.93
C ALA A 299 3.46 -13.12 5.75
N GLY A 300 2.31 -12.93 5.10
CA GLY A 300 1.07 -12.49 5.73
C GLY A 300 1.00 -10.98 6.02
N ALA A 301 1.92 -10.17 5.46
CA ALA A 301 1.81 -8.71 5.56
C ALA A 301 0.54 -8.23 4.88
N GLY A 302 -0.21 -7.34 5.53
CA GLY A 302 -1.56 -6.97 5.10
C GLY A 302 -1.82 -5.47 5.02
N GLY A 303 -2.75 -5.09 4.14
CA GLY A 303 -3.34 -3.75 4.12
C GLY A 303 -2.41 -2.64 3.65
N MET A 304 -2.76 -1.40 4.02
CA MET A 304 -2.07 -0.17 3.60
C MET A 304 -0.58 -0.15 3.94
N VAL A 305 -0.18 -0.67 5.10
CA VAL A 305 1.19 -0.54 5.62
C VAL A 305 2.01 -1.83 5.49
N GLN A 306 1.42 -2.90 4.95
CA GLN A 306 2.06 -4.22 4.77
C GLN A 306 2.82 -4.71 6.03
N MET A 307 2.24 -4.50 7.22
CA MET A 307 2.83 -5.03 8.46
C MET A 307 2.49 -6.51 8.62
N ILE A 308 3.46 -7.34 9.05
CA ILE A 308 3.27 -8.77 9.31
C ILE A 308 2.61 -9.04 10.68
N PRO A 309 1.92 -10.18 10.88
CA PRO A 309 1.20 -10.48 12.12
C PRO A 309 2.07 -10.49 13.38
N SER A 310 3.30 -11.01 13.29
CA SER A 310 4.22 -11.09 14.43
C SER A 310 4.65 -9.71 14.92
N THR A 311 4.99 -8.81 13.99
CA THR A 311 5.31 -7.41 14.29
C THR A 311 4.12 -6.69 14.90
N TYR A 312 2.92 -6.86 14.34
CA TYR A 312 1.71 -6.25 14.90
C TYR A 312 1.46 -6.69 16.35
N ARG A 313 1.57 -8.00 16.62
CA ARG A 313 1.43 -8.55 17.98
C ARG A 313 2.47 -7.97 18.93
N MET A 314 3.72 -7.84 18.49
CA MET A 314 4.79 -7.25 19.29
C MET A 314 4.49 -5.77 19.61
N VAL A 315 4.06 -4.98 18.63
CA VAL A 315 3.67 -3.57 18.83
C VAL A 315 2.52 -3.48 19.83
N ARG A 316 1.49 -4.32 19.69
CA ARG A 316 0.38 -4.38 20.64
C ARG A 316 0.82 -4.67 22.08
N ALA A 317 1.73 -5.63 22.25
CA ALA A 317 2.25 -5.99 23.56
C ALA A 317 3.10 -4.87 24.19
N ARG A 318 3.90 -4.15 23.38
CA ARG A 318 4.75 -3.05 23.84
C ARG A 318 3.99 -1.76 24.11
N PHE A 319 2.87 -1.54 23.41
CA PHE A 319 2.09 -0.32 23.48
C PHE A 319 0.62 -0.61 23.84
N PRO A 320 0.34 -1.19 25.02
CA PRO A 320 -1.01 -1.63 25.37
C PRO A 320 -2.01 -0.46 25.42
N GLN A 321 -1.58 0.74 25.86
CA GLN A 321 -2.44 1.92 25.92
C GLN A 321 -2.80 2.48 24.53
N ALA A 322 -2.15 1.99 23.46
CA ALA A 322 -2.50 2.37 22.11
C ALA A 322 -3.87 1.81 21.71
N ASN A 323 -4.38 0.79 22.41
CA ASN A 323 -5.69 0.16 22.17
C ASN A 323 -5.88 -0.23 20.70
N LEU A 324 -4.81 -0.78 20.10
CA LEU A 324 -4.84 -1.31 18.74
C LEU A 324 -5.77 -2.54 18.68
N MET A 325 -6.48 -2.67 17.56
CA MET A 325 -7.46 -3.74 17.33
C MET A 325 -6.87 -5.13 17.62
N PRO A 326 -7.62 -6.02 18.29
CA PRO A 326 -7.10 -7.33 18.67
C PRO A 326 -6.89 -8.26 17.48
N ASP A 327 -7.83 -8.24 16.53
CA ASP A 327 -7.72 -9.00 15.30
C ASP A 327 -6.78 -8.31 14.31
N PHE A 328 -5.79 -9.06 13.83
CA PHE A 328 -4.79 -8.53 12.91
C PHE A 328 -5.39 -8.16 11.55
N VAL A 329 -6.31 -8.97 11.03
CA VAL A 329 -6.87 -8.78 9.69
C VAL A 329 -7.74 -7.53 9.68
N GLU A 330 -8.66 -7.40 10.63
CA GLU A 330 -9.46 -6.19 10.82
C GLU A 330 -8.57 -4.98 11.12
N GLY A 331 -7.54 -5.16 11.94
CA GLY A 331 -6.58 -4.12 12.28
C GLY A 331 -5.82 -3.57 11.08
N MET A 332 -5.35 -4.43 10.17
CA MET A 332 -4.66 -4.00 8.95
C MET A 332 -5.61 -3.45 7.88
N ARG A 333 -6.88 -3.84 7.91
CA ARG A 333 -7.93 -3.30 7.05
C ARG A 333 -8.40 -1.92 7.50
N ASN A 334 -8.31 -1.61 8.79
CA ASN A 334 -8.53 -0.26 9.30
C ASN A 334 -7.25 0.58 9.13
N HIS A 335 -7.23 1.45 8.13
CA HIS A 335 -6.03 2.24 7.78
C HIS A 335 -5.50 3.11 8.91
N VAL A 336 -6.37 3.68 9.75
CA VAL A 336 -5.94 4.48 10.91
C VAL A 336 -5.27 3.58 11.95
N ASN A 337 -5.87 2.44 12.31
CA ASN A 337 -5.27 1.48 13.23
C ASN A 337 -3.93 0.91 12.68
N ALA A 338 -3.90 0.56 11.40
CA ALA A 338 -2.70 0.09 10.72
C ALA A 338 -1.58 1.15 10.77
N SER A 339 -1.93 2.41 10.51
CA SER A 339 -1.02 3.55 10.61
C SER A 339 -0.54 3.79 12.04
N GLN A 340 -1.40 3.63 13.05
CA GLN A 340 -0.98 3.72 14.45
C GLN A 340 0.09 2.66 14.78
N ALA A 341 -0.14 1.41 14.35
CA ALA A 341 0.82 0.33 14.57
C ALA A 341 2.15 0.60 13.84
N MET A 342 2.09 1.06 12.59
CA MET A 342 3.27 1.45 11.80
C MET A 342 4.06 2.55 12.50
N LEU A 343 3.40 3.64 12.93
CA LEU A 343 4.06 4.77 13.58
C LEU A 343 4.72 4.37 14.90
N LEU A 344 4.05 3.56 15.72
CA LEU A 344 4.62 3.03 16.96
C LEU A 344 5.86 2.17 16.69
N TYR A 345 5.77 1.25 15.73
CA TYR A 345 6.89 0.41 15.32
C TYR A 345 8.07 1.25 14.84
N MET A 346 7.81 2.22 13.95
CA MET A 346 8.82 3.07 13.35
C MET A 346 9.47 4.00 14.36
N GLN A 347 8.70 4.60 15.27
CA GLN A 347 9.24 5.48 16.31
C GLN A 347 10.11 4.69 17.30
N MET A 348 9.66 3.50 17.71
CA MET A 348 10.47 2.61 18.56
C MET A 348 11.75 2.19 17.86
N THR A 349 11.65 1.75 16.61
CA THR A 349 12.81 1.36 15.80
C THR A 349 13.79 2.52 15.64
N TRP A 350 13.29 3.73 15.41
CA TRP A 350 14.14 4.92 15.33
C TRP A 350 14.82 5.24 16.66
N ASN A 351 14.11 5.11 17.78
CA ASN A 351 14.69 5.30 19.11
C ASN A 351 15.83 4.29 19.37
N ASP A 352 15.65 3.03 19.00
CA ASP A 352 16.66 1.99 19.16
C ASP A 352 17.87 2.24 18.24
N LEU A 353 17.62 2.61 16.97
CA LEU A 353 18.67 2.91 16.00
C LEU A 353 19.50 4.12 16.44
N LYS A 354 18.88 5.23 16.81
CA LYS A 354 19.63 6.44 17.20
C LYS A 354 20.41 6.28 18.51
N ALA A 355 20.03 5.33 19.37
CA ALA A 355 20.78 4.98 20.57
C ALA A 355 22.04 4.15 20.28
N SER A 356 22.16 3.53 19.09
CA SER A 356 23.36 2.79 18.70
C SER A 356 24.52 3.75 18.41
N PRO A 357 25.69 3.60 19.06
CA PRO A 357 26.85 4.46 18.79
C PRO A 357 27.30 4.42 17.33
N THR A 358 27.25 3.24 16.70
CA THR A 358 27.54 3.09 15.26
C THR A 358 26.61 3.93 14.40
N VAL A 359 25.30 3.87 14.65
CA VAL A 359 24.31 4.61 13.87
C VAL A 359 24.41 6.11 14.16
N ALA A 360 24.56 6.49 15.43
CA ALA A 360 24.74 7.89 15.82
C ALA A 360 25.97 8.51 15.14
N ASN A 361 27.10 7.79 15.12
CA ASN A 361 28.31 8.22 14.40
C ASN A 361 28.07 8.30 12.88
N ALA A 362 27.42 7.30 12.29
CA ALA A 362 27.13 7.31 10.85
C ALA A 362 26.17 8.44 10.43
N LEU A 363 25.24 8.84 11.29
CA LEU A 363 24.39 10.01 11.09
C LEU A 363 25.21 11.30 11.19
N ALA A 364 26.06 11.43 12.21
CA ALA A 364 26.89 12.62 12.44
C ALA A 364 27.92 12.85 11.32
N THR A 365 28.47 11.78 10.76
CA THR A 365 29.48 11.82 9.68
C THR A 365 28.86 11.77 8.29
N GLY A 366 27.54 11.64 8.17
CA GLY A 366 26.83 11.59 6.87
C GLY A 366 26.93 10.26 6.12
N VAL A 367 27.55 9.23 6.70
CA VAL A 367 27.62 7.86 6.17
C VAL A 367 26.22 7.24 5.99
N ALA A 368 25.28 7.61 6.84
CA ALA A 368 23.90 7.16 6.74
C ALA A 368 22.91 8.32 6.94
N LYS A 369 21.73 8.20 6.31
CA LYS A 369 20.60 9.12 6.49
C LYS A 369 19.49 8.41 7.26
N GLN A 370 18.76 9.14 8.10
CA GLN A 370 17.64 8.61 8.88
C GLN A 370 16.61 7.89 7.99
N GLU A 371 16.27 8.51 6.86
CA GLU A 371 15.32 8.01 5.88
C GLU A 371 15.71 6.62 5.37
N TYR A 372 16.99 6.43 5.03
CA TYR A 372 17.50 5.15 4.53
C TYR A 372 17.55 4.09 5.63
N LEU A 373 17.95 4.47 6.84
CA LEU A 373 17.97 3.54 7.97
C LEU A 373 16.57 3.08 8.33
N MET A 374 15.59 3.98 8.33
CA MET A 374 14.21 3.66 8.64
C MET A 374 13.54 2.87 7.52
N ALA A 375 13.73 3.24 6.24
CA ALA A 375 13.20 2.50 5.11
C ALA A 375 13.81 1.09 5.03
N ALA A 376 15.13 0.96 5.15
CA ALA A 376 15.80 -0.35 5.17
C ALA A 376 15.41 -1.18 6.40
N GLY A 377 15.27 -0.55 7.56
CA GLY A 377 14.86 -1.19 8.81
C GLY A 377 13.39 -1.59 8.84
N TYR A 378 12.53 -0.95 8.03
CA TYR A 378 11.13 -1.35 7.91
C TYR A 378 10.98 -2.58 7.02
N ASN A 379 11.66 -2.60 5.86
CA ASN A 379 11.62 -3.72 4.92
C ASN A 379 12.45 -4.94 5.39
N SER A 380 13.48 -4.72 6.21
CA SER A 380 14.37 -5.76 6.71
C SER A 380 14.45 -5.78 8.24
N ASN A 381 15.51 -6.35 8.81
CA ASN A 381 15.69 -6.37 10.26
C ASN A 381 16.55 -5.17 10.70
N PRO A 382 15.99 -4.19 11.45
CA PRO A 382 16.71 -2.99 11.84
C PRO A 382 17.92 -3.28 12.74
N ALA A 383 17.89 -4.37 13.51
CA ALA A 383 19.01 -4.77 14.38
C ALA A 383 20.28 -5.15 13.59
N LYS A 384 20.17 -5.45 12.28
CA LYS A 384 21.32 -5.76 11.43
C LYS A 384 22.01 -4.52 10.86
N LEU A 385 21.34 -3.36 10.85
CA LEU A 385 21.84 -2.14 10.22
C LEU A 385 23.18 -1.66 10.78
N PRO A 386 23.41 -1.60 12.12
CA PRO A 386 24.72 -1.23 12.66
C PRO A 386 25.85 -2.14 12.15
N GLY A 387 25.59 -3.44 12.01
CA GLY A 387 26.56 -4.38 11.46
C GLY A 387 26.90 -4.12 10.00
N TYR A 388 25.92 -3.75 9.17
CA TYR A 388 26.17 -3.36 7.78
C TYR A 388 26.99 -2.06 7.70
N ILE A 389 26.67 -1.08 8.54
CA ILE A 389 27.40 0.19 8.61
C ILE A 389 28.86 -0.03 9.01
N ASN A 390 29.11 -0.78 10.09
CA ASN A 390 30.47 -1.04 10.57
C ASN A 390 31.34 -1.74 9.51
N ARG A 391 30.77 -2.65 8.71
CA ARG A 391 31.53 -3.38 7.68
C ARG A 391 31.67 -2.62 6.36
N GLY A 392 30.65 -1.85 5.98
CA GLY A 392 30.58 -1.25 4.66
C GLY A 392 30.92 0.24 4.60
N GLY A 393 30.96 0.93 5.75
CA GLY A 393 31.14 2.39 5.79
C GLY A 393 30.13 3.07 4.88
N GLU A 394 30.59 3.97 4.01
CA GLU A 394 29.76 4.66 2.99
C GLU A 394 29.03 3.69 2.04
N SER A 395 29.58 2.49 1.82
CA SER A 395 29.01 1.47 0.96
C SER A 395 28.13 0.45 1.70
N TRP A 396 27.68 0.73 2.94
CA TRP A 396 26.90 -0.22 3.75
C TRP A 396 25.63 -0.71 3.08
N THR A 397 24.99 0.11 2.23
CA THR A 397 23.80 -0.27 1.46
C THR A 397 24.09 -1.38 0.45
N SER A 398 25.34 -1.60 0.05
CA SER A 398 25.73 -2.74 -0.77
C SER A 398 25.64 -4.09 -0.02
N LEU A 399 25.60 -4.06 1.31
CA LEU A 399 25.58 -5.27 2.16
C LEU A 399 24.18 -5.68 2.61
N ILE A 400 23.16 -4.83 2.42
CA ILE A 400 21.78 -5.16 2.78
C ILE A 400 21.17 -6.18 1.80
N PRO A 401 20.06 -6.86 2.15
CA PRO A 401 19.39 -7.80 1.26
C PRO A 401 19.00 -7.17 -0.09
N ARG A 402 19.02 -7.98 -1.16
CA ARG A 402 18.72 -7.53 -2.53
C ARG A 402 17.36 -6.85 -2.65
N GLU A 403 16.35 -7.39 -1.97
CA GLU A 403 15.00 -6.81 -1.94
C GLU A 403 15.02 -5.41 -1.31
N THR A 404 15.69 -5.25 -0.17
CA THR A 404 15.83 -3.96 0.51
C THR A 404 16.59 -2.93 -0.32
N LYS A 405 17.54 -3.35 -1.18
CA LYS A 405 18.18 -2.44 -2.15
C LYS A 405 17.17 -1.88 -3.15
N ILE A 406 16.30 -2.73 -3.70
CA ILE A 406 15.22 -2.31 -4.62
C ILE A 406 14.26 -1.38 -3.88
N TYR A 407 13.94 -1.70 -2.63
CA TYR A 407 13.10 -0.87 -1.77
C TYR A 407 13.65 0.56 -1.61
N LEU A 408 14.97 0.70 -1.39
CA LEU A 408 15.62 2.02 -1.34
C LEU A 408 15.64 2.73 -2.70
N GLN A 409 15.75 1.99 -3.82
CA GLN A 409 15.63 2.59 -5.16
C GLN A 409 14.22 3.12 -5.43
N ILE A 410 13.18 2.41 -4.98
CA ILE A 410 11.79 2.85 -5.06
C ILE A 410 11.60 4.11 -4.22
N TRP A 411 12.10 4.10 -2.98
CA TRP A 411 12.10 5.28 -2.11
C TRP A 411 12.70 6.50 -2.81
N ASP A 412 13.92 6.36 -3.34
CA ASP A 412 14.63 7.44 -4.04
C ASP A 412 13.86 7.95 -5.25
N SER A 413 13.22 7.04 -5.99
CA SER A 413 12.37 7.43 -7.10
C SER A 413 11.13 8.17 -6.63
N LEU A 414 10.49 7.76 -5.54
CA LEU A 414 9.32 8.42 -5.00
C LEU A 414 9.66 9.87 -4.63
N GLU A 415 10.76 10.09 -3.91
CA GLU A 415 11.21 11.43 -3.51
C GLU A 415 11.47 12.36 -4.70
N ARG A 416 11.94 11.81 -5.84
CA ARG A 416 12.17 12.61 -7.07
C ARG A 416 10.90 12.86 -7.87
N THR A 417 9.93 11.95 -7.83
CA THR A 417 8.76 11.98 -8.72
C THR A 417 7.53 12.59 -8.06
N VAL A 418 7.42 12.52 -6.73
CA VAL A 418 6.25 12.96 -5.97
C VAL A 418 6.65 14.03 -4.98
N SER A 419 6.11 15.23 -5.15
CA SER A 419 6.33 16.33 -4.20
C SER A 419 5.52 16.07 -2.92
N LEU A 420 6.21 15.79 -1.82
CA LEU A 420 5.63 15.59 -0.49
C LEU A 420 6.22 16.61 0.48
N THR A 421 5.39 17.55 0.94
CA THR A 421 5.82 18.59 1.88
C THR A 421 6.12 17.99 3.26
N PRO A 422 7.31 18.29 3.85
CA PRO A 422 7.62 17.85 5.21
C PRO A 422 6.59 18.35 6.25
N ARG A 423 6.35 17.56 7.30
CA ARG A 423 5.57 18.00 8.47
C ARG A 423 6.32 19.15 9.15
N LYS A 424 5.59 20.18 9.60
CA LYS A 424 6.15 21.20 10.50
C LYS A 424 6.60 20.53 11.82
N GLN A 425 7.73 21.01 12.34
CA GLN A 425 8.31 20.53 13.59
C GLN A 425 7.43 20.85 14.79
#